data_AF-A0A3D1N195-F1
#
_entry.id   AF-A0A3D1N195-F1
#
_cell.length_a   1.000
_cell.length_b   1.000
_cell.length_c   1.000
_cell.angle_alpha   90.00
_cell.angle_beta   90.00
_cell.angle_gamma   90.00
#
_symmetry.space_group_name_H-M   'P 1'
#
loop_
_entity.id
_entity.type
_entity.pdbx_description
1 polymer ?
#
loop_
_entity_poly.entity_id
_entity_poly.type
_entity_poly.pdbx_seq_one_letter_code
_entity_poly.pdbx_strand_id
1 'polypeptide(L)'
;MGIYLDNSAAAPVACSKTPGRNSVIVYLMNLGNKSWGNKTKQAFCLLMLLLLLRASCHSEAVPYLESINSESDFTSLAAPSFLATSQDLPMVMLVLDRADGAVYYINTAVYPLHSDFINAQYLSFDKGTDFDRENNRGRETGRFLMGFLVKRKNCYTLEFWSDNSVTSELIRELYSAVKAAFFGACLEFNPLSQGQLLPIAEVPFFKLYIDEILPRYQLISEGVSYGKVVISERLRGHSKGVIHIRKDSPKSLKPDLAGFVTSQPGDLSHACILARSLNLPAFHMPDAENYFRRFEGRHIRFEVRHGTFSVTPGSPMKTYQFVTERSSRRKRTLYADFEWKKLTELKDQLASDIPRFGAKSANLGQVVNFGIPGIEIPLGFTIPFYYYGQFIRENGLGTYISALLEDRDLYRDRILRKERLAGLRKRIQAGKINPVLAEAVRAKLAGDFAGKGVFVRSSTNSEDMPNFTGAGLYTTVPNMRDA
;
A
#
# COMPACT_ATOMS: atom_id res chain seq x y z
N MET A 1 -18.59 -10.25 20.90
CA MET A 1 -19.65 -10.41 19.87
C MET A 1 -20.29 -9.03 19.74
N GLY A 2 -20.15 -8.35 18.60
CA GLY A 2 -20.68 -7.01 18.35
C GLY A 2 -21.74 -7.04 17.25
N ILE A 3 -22.81 -6.27 17.43
CA ILE A 3 -24.05 -6.30 16.64
C ILE A 3 -24.24 -4.96 15.89
N TYR A 4 -24.47 -4.92 14.55
CA TYR A 4 -24.62 -3.67 13.75
C TYR A 4 -25.84 -3.68 12.80
N LEU A 5 -26.35 -2.48 12.43
CA LEU A 5 -27.46 -2.20 11.48
C LEU A 5 -26.98 -1.56 10.15
N ASP A 6 -27.82 -1.45 9.12
CA ASP A 6 -27.58 -0.68 7.88
C ASP A 6 -28.80 0.21 7.59
N ASN A 7 -28.56 1.48 7.22
CA ASN A 7 -29.57 2.46 6.81
C ASN A 7 -29.10 3.08 5.49
N SER A 8 -29.53 2.53 4.36
CA SER A 8 -29.28 3.13 3.04
C SER A 8 -30.58 3.26 2.25
N ALA A 9 -31.26 4.40 2.44
CA ALA A 9 -32.27 4.91 1.53
C ALA A 9 -32.44 6.43 1.69
N ALA A 10 -31.63 7.24 0.98
CA ALA A 10 -31.98 8.62 0.59
C ALA A 10 -31.04 9.12 -0.52
N ALA A 11 -31.64 9.69 -1.57
CA ALA A 11 -31.00 10.20 -2.79
C ALA A 11 -30.21 11.51 -2.57
N PRO A 12 -29.23 11.85 -3.45
CA PRO A 12 -28.35 13.01 -3.26
C PRO A 12 -28.97 14.32 -3.78
N VAL A 13 -28.83 15.39 -3.00
CA VAL A 13 -29.06 16.77 -3.45
C VAL A 13 -27.70 17.38 -3.82
N ALA A 14 -27.62 17.89 -5.05
CA ALA A 14 -26.45 18.54 -5.62
C ALA A 14 -26.19 19.91 -4.98
N CYS A 15 -24.92 20.27 -4.80
CA CYS A 15 -24.52 21.67 -4.70
C CYS A 15 -23.14 21.90 -5.33
N SER A 16 -23.15 22.72 -6.37
CA SER A 16 -22.04 23.20 -7.18
C SER A 16 -21.23 24.31 -6.49
N LYS A 17 -19.91 24.31 -6.66
CA LYS A 17 -19.10 25.47 -7.14
C LYS A 17 -17.59 25.13 -7.16
N THR A 18 -16.99 25.37 -8.32
CA THR A 18 -15.57 25.21 -8.70
C THR A 18 -14.71 26.44 -8.31
N PRO A 19 -13.37 26.39 -8.48
CA PRO A 19 -12.38 26.93 -7.53
C PRO A 19 -11.63 28.19 -8.03
N GLY A 20 -10.78 28.75 -7.16
CA GLY A 20 -9.63 29.54 -7.59
C GLY A 20 -9.05 30.46 -6.52
N ARG A 21 -7.83 30.14 -6.05
CA ARG A 21 -6.65 31.04 -6.05
C ARG A 21 -5.54 30.49 -5.15
N ASN A 22 -4.33 30.56 -5.67
CA ASN A 22 -3.08 30.48 -4.92
C ASN A 22 -3.16 31.37 -3.67
N SER A 23 -3.11 30.75 -2.50
CA SER A 23 -2.83 31.44 -1.25
C SER A 23 -1.69 30.73 -0.56
N VAL A 24 -0.51 31.35 -0.62
CA VAL A 24 0.59 31.13 0.32
C VAL A 24 0.04 31.48 1.71
N ILE A 25 -0.11 30.47 2.57
CA ILE A 25 -0.46 30.69 3.97
C ILE A 25 0.80 31.21 4.66
N VAL A 26 0.90 32.52 4.83
CA VAL A 26 1.87 33.15 5.73
C VAL A 26 1.27 33.12 7.12
N TYR A 27 1.85 32.31 8.01
CA TYR A 27 1.54 32.38 9.44
C TYR A 27 2.08 33.70 10.01
N LEU A 28 1.22 34.71 10.13
CA LEU A 28 1.51 35.85 10.99
C LEU A 28 1.25 35.45 12.43
N MET A 29 2.31 35.21 13.19
CA MET A 29 2.24 35.12 14.65
C MET A 29 1.65 36.42 15.19
N ASN A 30 0.50 36.30 15.87
CA ASN A 30 -0.10 37.37 16.64
C ASN A 30 0.78 37.67 17.86
N LEU A 31 1.77 38.54 17.69
CA LEU A 31 2.53 39.10 18.81
C LEU A 31 1.67 40.19 19.44
N GLY A 32 1.13 39.87 20.62
CA GLY A 32 0.25 40.74 21.38
C GLY A 32 0.80 42.14 21.60
N ASN A 33 -0.14 43.09 21.77
CA ASN A 33 0.01 44.50 22.12
C ASN A 33 1.35 44.87 22.78
N LYS A 34 2.35 45.24 21.98
CA LYS A 34 3.43 46.15 22.37
C LYS A 34 3.74 47.09 21.21
N SER A 35 3.70 48.39 21.48
CA SER A 35 3.97 49.44 20.50
C SER A 35 5.44 49.42 20.05
N TRP A 36 5.69 49.09 18.78
CA TRP A 36 7.00 49.25 18.16
C TRP A 36 7.15 50.68 17.62
N GLY A 37 8.26 51.36 17.97
CA GLY A 37 8.56 52.71 17.50
C GLY A 37 8.84 52.80 16.00
N ASN A 38 8.55 53.97 15.39
CA ASN A 38 8.58 54.18 13.93
C ASN A 38 9.92 53.81 13.23
N LYS A 39 11.06 53.93 13.92
CA LYS A 39 12.37 53.59 13.35
C LYS A 39 12.54 52.08 13.09
N THR A 40 11.94 51.24 13.94
CA THR A 40 12.04 49.78 13.81
C THR A 40 11.15 49.24 12.69
N LYS A 41 10.02 49.91 12.42
CA LYS A 41 9.16 49.61 11.26
C LYS A 41 9.83 49.99 9.94
N GLN A 42 10.50 51.13 9.88
CA GLN A 42 11.23 51.57 8.68
C GLN A 42 12.42 50.65 8.35
N ALA A 43 13.18 50.21 9.35
CA ALA A 43 14.28 49.26 9.14
C ALA A 43 13.80 47.89 8.62
N PHE A 44 12.65 47.41 9.11
CA PHE A 44 12.06 46.16 8.65
C PHE A 44 11.53 46.25 7.20
N CYS A 45 10.91 47.37 6.83
CA CYS A 45 10.49 47.63 5.45
C CYS A 45 11.69 47.75 4.49
N LEU A 46 12.79 48.39 4.91
CA LEU A 46 13.99 48.52 4.08
C LEU A 46 14.67 47.16 3.84
N LEU A 47 14.69 46.29 4.87
CA LEU A 47 15.22 44.93 4.77
C LEU A 47 14.37 44.06 3.83
N MET A 48 13.04 44.19 3.88
CA MET A 48 12.11 43.54 2.94
C MET A 48 12.28 44.06 1.51
N LEU A 49 12.49 45.36 1.31
CA LEU A 49 12.74 45.95 -0.01
C LEU A 49 14.08 45.47 -0.62
N LEU A 50 15.12 45.34 0.21
CA LEU A 50 16.43 44.79 -0.19
C LEU A 50 16.38 43.29 -0.49
N LEU A 51 15.50 42.54 0.18
CA LEU A 51 15.22 41.13 -0.13
C LEU A 51 14.43 40.97 -1.44
N LEU A 52 13.55 41.92 -1.76
CA LEU A 52 12.82 41.96 -3.04
C LEU A 52 13.72 42.36 -4.23
N LEU A 53 14.70 43.25 -4.01
CA LEU A 53 15.63 43.70 -5.05
C LEU A 53 16.73 42.68 -5.40
N ARG A 54 16.95 41.64 -4.59
CA ARG A 54 17.84 40.50 -4.94
C ARG A 54 17.20 39.45 -5.84
N ALA A 55 15.90 39.57 -6.15
CA ALA A 55 15.17 38.59 -6.95
C ALA A 55 15.16 38.89 -8.46
N SER A 56 15.92 39.89 -8.94
CA SER A 56 15.84 40.32 -10.35
C SER A 56 17.21 40.32 -11.02
N CYS A 57 17.77 39.11 -11.16
CA CYS A 57 18.67 38.75 -12.25
C CYS A 57 18.64 37.22 -12.37
N HIS A 58 17.56 36.69 -12.95
CA HIS A 58 17.58 35.34 -13.51
C HIS A 58 17.39 35.54 -15.01
N SER A 59 18.36 35.09 -15.80
CA SER A 59 18.13 34.75 -17.20
C SER A 59 16.87 33.88 -17.21
N GLU A 60 15.82 34.30 -17.91
CA GLU A 60 14.62 33.45 -18.06
C GLU A 60 15.07 32.08 -18.56
N ALA A 61 14.72 31.04 -17.80
CA ALA A 61 15.09 29.68 -18.15
C ALA A 61 14.39 29.33 -19.48
N VAL A 62 15.14 28.78 -20.42
CA VAL A 62 14.59 28.35 -21.71
C VAL A 62 13.50 27.30 -21.43
N PRO A 63 12.25 27.49 -21.90
CA PRO A 63 11.13 26.63 -21.54
C PRO A 63 11.20 25.23 -22.18
N TYR A 64 11.77 25.14 -23.38
CA TYR A 64 11.99 23.89 -24.11
C TYR A 64 13.03 24.07 -25.22
N LEU A 65 13.52 22.97 -25.77
CA LEU A 65 14.29 22.92 -27.02
C LEU A 65 13.61 21.99 -28.02
N GLU A 66 13.73 22.26 -29.31
CA GLU A 66 13.23 21.37 -30.38
C GLU A 66 14.22 20.26 -30.76
N SER A 67 15.48 20.41 -30.32
CA SER A 67 16.55 19.44 -30.51
C SER A 67 17.52 19.49 -29.35
N ILE A 68 18.07 18.35 -28.96
CA ILE A 68 19.18 18.28 -28.01
C ILE A 68 20.44 17.93 -28.80
N ASN A 69 21.31 18.92 -29.00
CA ASN A 69 22.53 18.80 -29.80
C ASN A 69 23.78 18.54 -28.95
N SER A 70 23.66 18.66 -27.62
CA SER A 70 24.77 18.46 -26.70
C SER A 70 24.33 17.96 -25.32
N GLU A 71 25.29 17.48 -24.54
CA GLU A 71 25.05 17.12 -23.14
C GLU A 71 24.72 18.35 -22.27
N SER A 72 25.20 19.53 -22.68
CA SER A 72 24.85 20.79 -22.03
C SER A 72 23.37 21.13 -22.24
N ASP A 73 22.84 20.91 -23.45
CA ASP A 73 21.43 21.12 -23.76
C ASP A 73 20.55 20.24 -22.87
N PHE A 74 20.87 18.95 -22.78
CA PHE A 74 20.16 18.02 -21.91
C PHE A 74 20.20 18.47 -20.44
N THR A 75 21.40 18.81 -19.94
CA THR A 75 21.59 19.20 -18.55
C THR A 75 20.86 20.49 -18.20
N SER A 76 20.71 21.41 -19.15
CA SER A 76 19.97 22.67 -18.96
C SER A 76 18.46 22.49 -18.79
N LEU A 77 17.91 21.39 -19.30
CA LEU A 77 16.48 21.05 -19.23
C LEU A 77 16.15 20.01 -18.15
N ALA A 78 17.15 19.25 -17.71
CA ALA A 78 16.94 18.08 -16.86
C ALA A 78 16.61 18.43 -15.40
N ALA A 79 15.72 17.64 -14.80
CA ALA A 79 15.47 17.61 -13.36
C ALA A 79 15.56 16.16 -12.83
N PRO A 80 15.65 15.94 -11.51
CA PRO A 80 15.62 14.59 -10.94
C PRO A 80 14.32 13.86 -11.32
N SER A 81 14.45 12.63 -11.82
CA SER A 81 13.32 11.78 -12.19
C SER A 81 12.45 11.41 -10.98
N PHE A 82 11.14 11.48 -11.17
CA PHE A 82 10.14 10.99 -10.23
C PHE A 82 9.68 9.55 -10.54
N LEU A 83 10.18 8.95 -11.62
CA LEU A 83 9.78 7.61 -12.05
C LEU A 83 10.47 6.54 -11.18
N ALA A 84 9.71 5.52 -10.77
CA ALA A 84 10.21 4.47 -9.89
C ALA A 84 11.42 3.69 -10.47
N THR A 85 11.54 3.60 -11.79
CA THR A 85 12.61 2.89 -12.52
C THR A 85 13.86 3.73 -12.76
N SER A 86 13.81 5.02 -12.45
CA SER A 86 14.89 5.98 -12.74
C SER A 86 15.04 7.04 -11.65
N GLN A 87 14.52 6.79 -10.46
CA GLN A 87 14.43 7.78 -9.38
C GLN A 87 15.78 8.48 -9.15
N ASP A 88 15.72 9.81 -9.03
CA ASP A 88 16.86 10.72 -8.83
C ASP A 88 17.87 10.80 -9.99
N LEU A 89 17.65 10.08 -11.09
CA LEU A 89 18.46 10.25 -12.31
C LEU A 89 18.04 11.51 -13.07
N PRO A 90 18.96 12.20 -13.76
CA PRO A 90 18.62 13.36 -14.59
C PRO A 90 17.64 12.97 -15.71
N MET A 91 16.53 13.69 -15.82
CA MET A 91 15.44 13.40 -16.76
C MET A 91 14.91 14.66 -17.43
N VAL A 92 14.68 14.56 -18.73
CA VAL A 92 14.00 15.57 -19.57
C VAL A 92 12.66 15.00 -20.02
N MET A 93 11.56 15.71 -19.78
CA MET A 93 10.26 15.36 -20.38
C MET A 93 10.26 15.72 -21.86
N LEU A 94 9.54 14.95 -22.68
CA LEU A 94 9.37 15.25 -24.09
C LEU A 94 7.95 14.99 -24.58
N VAL A 95 7.56 15.74 -25.62
CA VAL A 95 6.31 15.60 -26.36
C VAL A 95 6.61 15.57 -27.85
N LEU A 96 6.07 14.59 -28.57
CA LEU A 96 5.92 14.64 -30.01
C LEU A 96 4.48 15.09 -30.33
N ASP A 97 4.34 16.21 -31.03
CA ASP A 97 3.07 16.66 -31.59
C ASP A 97 2.91 16.04 -32.98
N ARG A 98 1.89 15.18 -33.15
CA ARG A 98 1.63 14.48 -34.41
C ARG A 98 0.88 15.34 -35.43
N ALA A 99 0.46 16.55 -35.06
CA ALA A 99 -0.16 17.48 -36.01
C ALA A 99 0.86 18.03 -37.02
N ASP A 100 2.10 18.26 -36.58
CA ASP A 100 3.18 18.83 -37.39
C ASP A 100 4.50 18.04 -37.32
N GLY A 101 4.60 17.03 -36.45
CA GLY A 101 5.78 16.19 -36.27
C GLY A 101 6.85 16.81 -35.37
N ALA A 102 6.57 17.93 -34.71
CA ALA A 102 7.53 18.62 -33.85
C ALA A 102 7.79 17.85 -32.55
N VAL A 103 9.06 17.77 -32.14
CA VAL A 103 9.49 17.21 -30.86
C VAL A 103 9.90 18.33 -29.93
N TYR A 104 9.30 18.39 -28.76
CA TYR A 104 9.59 19.36 -27.72
C TYR A 104 10.29 18.67 -26.56
N TYR A 105 11.54 19.05 -26.27
CA TYR A 105 12.28 18.66 -25.07
C TYR A 105 12.06 19.72 -24.00
N ILE A 106 11.27 19.37 -22.99
CA ILE A 106 10.72 20.31 -22.02
C ILE A 106 11.70 20.54 -20.89
N ASN A 107 11.83 21.79 -20.44
CA ASN A 107 12.52 22.10 -19.19
C ASN A 107 11.71 21.55 -18.00
N THR A 108 12.11 20.39 -17.49
CA THR A 108 11.40 19.66 -16.43
C THR A 108 11.38 20.43 -15.10
N ALA A 109 12.31 21.35 -14.88
CA ALA A 109 12.31 22.20 -13.70
C ALA A 109 11.27 23.33 -13.79
N VAL A 110 10.92 23.77 -15.01
CA VAL A 110 9.91 24.82 -15.25
C VAL A 110 8.51 24.23 -15.33
N TYR A 111 8.35 23.11 -16.02
CA TYR A 111 7.06 22.42 -16.19
C TYR A 111 7.10 21.06 -15.50
N PRO A 112 6.35 20.86 -14.40
CA PRO A 112 6.32 19.57 -13.71
C PRO A 112 5.54 18.47 -14.45
N LEU A 113 4.61 18.83 -15.34
CA LEU A 113 3.77 17.90 -16.12
C LEU A 113 3.78 18.23 -17.61
N HIS A 114 3.60 17.22 -18.49
CA HIS A 114 3.44 17.43 -19.93
C HIS A 114 2.27 18.35 -20.27
N SER A 115 1.16 18.24 -19.53
CA SER A 115 -0.04 19.07 -19.71
C SER A 115 0.21 20.53 -19.36
N ASP A 116 1.07 20.82 -18.38
CA ASP A 116 1.45 22.19 -18.03
C ASP A 116 2.19 22.85 -19.20
N PHE A 117 3.11 22.12 -19.82
CA PHE A 117 3.82 22.58 -21.02
C PHE A 117 2.88 22.78 -22.21
N ILE A 118 2.10 21.76 -22.56
CA ILE A 118 1.20 21.78 -23.73
C ILE A 118 0.20 22.94 -23.65
N ASN A 119 -0.35 23.19 -22.46
CA ASN A 119 -1.26 24.31 -22.24
C ASN A 119 -0.54 25.67 -22.26
N ALA A 120 0.69 25.75 -21.72
CA ALA A 120 1.48 26.98 -21.73
C ALA A 120 1.93 27.38 -23.15
N GLN A 121 2.12 26.40 -24.05
CA GLN A 121 2.45 26.63 -25.46
C GLN A 121 1.21 26.77 -26.36
N TYR A 122 -0.01 26.78 -25.80
CA TYR A 122 -1.26 26.86 -26.55
C TYR A 122 -1.45 25.74 -27.59
N LEU A 123 -0.81 24.58 -27.38
CA LEU A 123 -0.92 23.41 -28.26
C LEU A 123 -2.24 22.65 -28.03
N SER A 124 -2.80 22.73 -26.82
CA SER A 124 -4.16 22.34 -26.46
C SER A 124 -4.73 23.31 -25.42
N PHE A 125 -6.06 23.39 -25.33
CA PHE A 125 -6.79 24.14 -24.31
C PHE A 125 -7.46 23.23 -23.27
N ASP A 126 -7.32 21.91 -23.42
CA ASP A 126 -7.94 20.92 -22.53
C ASP A 126 -7.24 20.91 -21.16
N LYS A 127 -8.01 20.76 -20.08
CA LYS A 127 -7.48 20.77 -18.70
C LYS A 127 -7.82 19.50 -17.94
N GLY A 128 -6.92 19.09 -17.06
CA GLY A 128 -7.16 17.99 -16.11
C GLY A 128 -7.59 16.68 -16.79
N THR A 129 -8.67 16.08 -16.30
CA THR A 129 -9.18 14.78 -16.79
C THR A 129 -9.64 14.79 -18.25
N ASP A 130 -10.00 15.96 -18.80
CA ASP A 130 -10.41 16.08 -20.20
C ASP A 130 -9.19 15.98 -21.13
N PHE A 131 -8.07 16.61 -20.74
CA PHE A 131 -6.80 16.43 -21.42
C PHE A 131 -6.37 14.95 -21.40
N ASP A 132 -6.50 14.29 -20.25
CA ASP A 132 -6.11 12.89 -20.13
C ASP A 132 -6.99 11.95 -20.98
N ARG A 133 -8.28 12.28 -21.12
CA ARG A 133 -9.24 11.50 -21.90
C ARG A 133 -9.01 11.63 -23.41
N GLU A 134 -8.78 12.85 -23.90
CA GLU A 134 -8.65 13.14 -25.33
C GLU A 134 -7.21 12.94 -25.84
N ASN A 135 -6.19 13.23 -25.02
CA ASN A 135 -4.80 13.35 -25.48
C ASN A 135 -3.80 12.36 -24.83
N ASN A 136 -4.10 11.75 -23.68
CA ASN A 136 -3.10 11.02 -22.86
C ASN A 136 -3.32 9.49 -22.79
N ARG A 137 -4.16 8.90 -23.63
CA ARG A 137 -4.47 7.45 -23.55
C ARG A 137 -3.66 6.55 -24.48
N GLY A 138 -2.51 6.99 -25.00
CA GLY A 138 -1.62 6.15 -25.83
C GLY A 138 -2.35 5.39 -26.95
N ARG A 139 -3.44 5.95 -27.48
CA ARG A 139 -4.22 5.38 -28.58
C ARG A 139 -3.64 5.87 -29.89
N GLU A 140 -3.80 5.10 -30.95
CA GLU A 140 -3.44 5.50 -32.32
C GLU A 140 -4.06 6.85 -32.75
N THR A 141 -5.16 7.26 -32.11
CA THR A 141 -5.89 8.50 -32.40
C THR A 141 -5.41 9.72 -31.60
N GLY A 142 -4.50 9.55 -30.63
CA GLY A 142 -4.02 10.67 -29.80
C GLY A 142 -3.09 11.60 -30.57
N ARG A 143 -3.22 12.92 -30.40
CA ARG A 143 -2.35 13.92 -31.06
C ARG A 143 -0.94 13.95 -30.49
N PHE A 144 -0.78 13.77 -29.18
CA PHE A 144 0.51 13.91 -28.52
C PHE A 144 1.06 12.55 -28.07
N LEU A 145 2.31 12.24 -28.43
CA LEU A 145 3.05 11.14 -27.81
C LEU A 145 4.00 11.70 -26.76
N MET A 146 3.88 11.20 -25.54
CA MET A 146 4.60 11.73 -24.38
C MET A 146 5.61 10.72 -23.88
N GLY A 147 6.77 11.21 -23.46
CA GLY A 147 7.79 10.37 -22.90
C GLY A 147 8.81 11.13 -22.08
N PHE A 148 9.86 10.42 -21.72
CA PHE A 148 10.98 10.91 -20.94
C PHE A 148 12.28 10.43 -21.55
N LEU A 149 13.27 11.31 -21.52
CA LEU A 149 14.65 10.99 -21.80
C LEU A 149 15.43 11.01 -20.49
N VAL A 150 15.93 9.85 -20.07
CA VAL A 150 16.64 9.68 -18.80
C VAL A 150 18.11 9.40 -19.04
N LYS A 151 18.99 10.12 -18.34
CA LYS A 151 20.44 9.89 -18.41
C LYS A 151 20.84 8.72 -17.52
N ARG A 152 21.48 7.71 -18.11
CA ARG A 152 22.12 6.57 -17.43
C ARG A 152 23.64 6.73 -17.47
N LYS A 153 24.37 5.82 -16.82
CA LYS A 153 25.85 5.92 -16.68
C LYS A 153 26.58 6.09 -18.01
N ASN A 154 26.19 5.33 -19.05
CA ASN A 154 26.86 5.30 -20.36
C ASN A 154 25.89 5.46 -21.55
N CYS A 155 24.62 5.77 -21.32
CA CYS A 155 23.58 5.80 -22.36
C CYS A 155 22.39 6.67 -21.92
N TYR A 156 21.46 6.93 -22.83
CA TYR A 156 20.17 7.54 -22.53
C TYR A 156 19.05 6.53 -22.76
N THR A 157 18.02 6.59 -21.93
CA THR A 157 16.83 5.75 -22.07
C THR A 157 15.62 6.58 -22.43
N LEU A 158 14.90 6.16 -23.48
CA LEU A 158 13.58 6.66 -23.83
C LEU A 158 12.53 5.84 -23.07
N GLU A 159 11.67 6.53 -22.31
CA GLU A 159 10.61 5.94 -21.50
C GLU A 159 9.26 6.52 -21.95
N PHE A 160 8.30 5.66 -22.33
CA PHE A 160 7.01 6.09 -22.90
C PHE A 160 5.94 6.25 -21.80
N TRP A 161 5.30 7.42 -21.74
CA TRP A 161 4.26 7.77 -20.77
C TRP A 161 2.90 7.18 -21.16
N SER A 162 2.72 5.86 -21.09
CA SER A 162 1.41 5.19 -21.18
C SER A 162 1.51 3.71 -20.79
N ASP A 163 0.59 3.19 -19.99
CA ASP A 163 0.75 1.88 -19.37
C ASP A 163 0.16 0.69 -20.17
N ASN A 164 -0.98 0.82 -20.86
CA ASN A 164 -1.71 -0.38 -21.32
C ASN A 164 -2.19 -0.36 -22.78
N SER A 165 -1.94 0.70 -23.55
CA SER A 165 -2.45 0.87 -24.93
C SER A 165 -1.39 1.12 -26.00
N VAL A 166 -0.11 1.17 -25.63
CA VAL A 166 1.00 1.49 -26.54
C VAL A 166 1.21 0.36 -27.57
N THR A 167 1.19 0.70 -28.86
CA THR A 167 1.46 -0.24 -29.97
C THR A 167 2.89 -0.13 -30.49
N SER A 168 3.36 -1.09 -31.29
CA SER A 168 4.74 -1.09 -31.81
C SER A 168 4.95 0.06 -32.81
N GLU A 169 3.90 0.50 -33.48
CA GLU A 169 3.84 1.67 -34.36
C GLU A 169 4.11 2.97 -33.59
N LEU A 170 3.42 3.20 -32.48
CA LEU A 170 3.57 4.42 -31.67
C LEU A 170 4.98 4.54 -31.06
N ILE A 171 5.56 3.41 -30.65
CA ILE A 171 6.93 3.37 -30.14
C ILE A 171 7.93 3.70 -31.25
N ARG A 172 7.70 3.14 -32.45
CA ARG A 172 8.53 3.42 -33.64
C ARG A 172 8.47 4.90 -34.00
N GLU A 173 7.27 5.48 -34.02
CA GLU A 173 7.04 6.89 -34.32
C GLU A 173 7.80 7.82 -33.36
N LEU A 174 7.59 7.64 -32.05
CA LEU A 174 8.27 8.46 -31.04
C LEU A 174 9.79 8.29 -31.07
N TYR A 175 10.27 7.05 -31.16
CA TYR A 175 11.72 6.79 -31.17
C TYR A 175 12.40 7.39 -32.40
N SER A 176 11.80 7.24 -33.59
CA SER A 176 12.34 7.81 -34.82
C SER A 176 12.43 9.34 -34.74
N ALA A 177 11.41 10.00 -34.19
CA ALA A 177 11.40 11.45 -34.01
C ALA A 177 12.48 11.90 -33.01
N VAL A 178 12.58 11.24 -31.85
CA VAL A 178 13.60 11.56 -30.84
C VAL A 178 15.01 11.31 -31.38
N LYS A 179 15.23 10.17 -32.07
CA LYS A 179 16.56 9.82 -32.59
C LYS A 179 17.05 10.81 -33.65
N ALA A 180 16.16 11.40 -34.45
CA ALA A 180 16.51 12.42 -35.44
C ALA A 180 16.93 13.76 -34.81
N ALA A 181 16.43 14.07 -33.61
CA ALA A 181 16.64 15.34 -32.91
C ALA A 181 17.51 15.22 -31.64
N PHE A 182 18.29 14.14 -31.51
CA PHE A 182 19.09 13.82 -30.32
C PHE A 182 20.54 13.47 -30.64
N PHE A 183 21.49 14.18 -30.00
CA PHE A 183 22.94 14.07 -30.23
C PHE A 183 23.60 12.76 -29.78
N GLY A 184 22.94 11.94 -28.96
CA GLY A 184 23.56 10.78 -28.32
C GLY A 184 23.75 9.59 -29.26
N ALA A 185 24.96 9.04 -29.27
CA ALA A 185 25.28 7.80 -29.96
C ALA A 185 24.49 6.59 -29.41
N CYS A 186 24.19 6.60 -28.10
CA CYS A 186 23.44 5.54 -27.42
C CYS A 186 22.08 6.05 -26.93
N LEU A 187 21.01 5.52 -27.52
CA LEU A 187 19.62 5.72 -27.11
C LEU A 187 18.91 4.37 -27.07
N GLU A 188 18.62 3.90 -25.86
CA GLU A 188 17.96 2.63 -25.59
C GLU A 188 16.51 2.87 -25.14
N PHE A 189 15.65 1.87 -25.23
CA PHE A 189 14.26 1.98 -24.76
C PHE A 189 14.09 1.28 -23.40
N ASN A 190 13.45 1.94 -22.44
CA ASN A 190 13.14 1.36 -21.13
C ASN A 190 11.60 1.26 -20.92
N PRO A 191 11.02 0.05 -20.86
CA PRO A 191 9.58 -0.14 -20.70
C PRO A 191 9.11 0.20 -19.28
N LEU A 192 8.08 1.06 -19.16
CA LEU A 192 7.47 1.41 -17.89
C LEU A 192 6.41 0.39 -17.42
N SER A 193 5.83 -0.40 -18.34
CA SER A 193 4.70 -1.31 -18.05
C SER A 193 4.71 -2.60 -18.91
N GLN A 194 3.94 -3.62 -18.50
CA GLN A 194 4.04 -5.00 -19.03
C GLN A 194 3.39 -5.12 -20.40
N GLY A 195 2.35 -4.30 -20.62
CA GLY A 195 1.74 -4.10 -21.94
C GLY A 195 2.71 -3.57 -22.99
N GLN A 196 3.80 -2.88 -22.62
CA GLN A 196 4.76 -2.34 -23.58
C GLN A 196 5.78 -3.39 -24.10
N LEU A 197 6.02 -4.50 -23.39
CA LEU A 197 7.11 -5.43 -23.75
C LEU A 197 6.91 -6.15 -25.08
N LEU A 198 5.67 -6.59 -25.37
CA LEU A 198 5.34 -7.26 -26.62
C LEU A 198 5.49 -6.31 -27.82
N PRO A 199 4.88 -5.10 -27.82
CA PRO A 199 5.12 -4.08 -28.83
C PRO A 199 6.60 -3.76 -29.08
N ILE A 200 7.43 -3.68 -28.04
CA ILE A 200 8.85 -3.35 -28.20
C ILE A 200 9.62 -4.49 -28.85
N ALA A 201 9.30 -5.74 -28.47
CA ALA A 201 9.96 -6.93 -29.03
C ALA A 201 9.70 -7.09 -30.54
N GLU A 202 8.60 -6.52 -31.06
CA GLU A 202 8.27 -6.51 -32.49
C GLU A 202 9.08 -5.49 -33.31
N VAL A 203 9.87 -4.61 -32.66
CA VAL A 203 10.65 -3.59 -33.37
C VAL A 203 12.15 -3.92 -33.32
N PRO A 204 12.71 -4.46 -34.42
CA PRO A 204 14.00 -5.18 -34.41
C PRO A 204 15.25 -4.29 -34.19
N PHE A 205 15.12 -2.97 -34.24
CA PHE A 205 16.25 -2.04 -34.08
C PHE A 205 16.40 -1.48 -32.66
N PHE A 206 15.49 -1.82 -31.73
CA PHE A 206 15.59 -1.33 -30.35
C PHE A 206 16.56 -2.16 -29.53
N LYS A 207 17.63 -1.51 -29.08
CA LYS A 207 18.39 -2.01 -27.95
C LYS A 207 17.60 -1.66 -26.68
N LEU A 208 16.98 -2.68 -26.08
CA LEU A 208 16.34 -2.56 -24.78
C LEU A 208 17.40 -2.19 -23.75
N TYR A 209 17.11 -1.18 -22.92
CA TYR A 209 17.93 -0.94 -21.73
C TYR A 209 17.67 -2.06 -20.74
N ILE A 210 18.65 -2.94 -20.65
CA ILE A 210 18.69 -4.05 -19.70
C ILE A 210 19.75 -3.67 -18.66
N ASP A 211 19.43 -2.75 -17.75
CA ASP A 211 19.89 -3.00 -16.38
C ASP A 211 19.21 -4.31 -15.99
N GLU A 212 19.98 -5.30 -15.57
CA GLU A 212 19.53 -6.66 -15.25
C GLU A 212 18.03 -6.67 -14.92
N ILE A 213 17.24 -7.27 -15.81
CA ILE A 213 15.80 -7.50 -15.65
C ILE A 213 15.55 -7.83 -14.19
N LEU A 214 15.17 -6.84 -13.39
CA LEU A 214 14.45 -7.05 -12.16
C LEU A 214 13.07 -7.39 -12.71
N PRO A 215 12.69 -8.68 -12.70
CA PRO A 215 11.39 -9.05 -13.23
C PRO A 215 10.36 -8.25 -12.44
N ARG A 216 9.52 -7.50 -13.15
CA ARG A 216 8.54 -6.52 -12.65
C ARG A 216 8.18 -6.74 -11.20
N TYR A 217 8.93 -6.03 -10.37
CA TYR A 217 8.88 -6.13 -8.94
C TYR A 217 7.67 -5.35 -8.44
N GLN A 218 6.69 -6.05 -7.87
CA GLN A 218 5.59 -5.42 -7.15
C GLN A 218 5.81 -5.65 -5.66
N LEU A 219 6.12 -4.57 -4.94
CA LEU A 219 6.37 -4.60 -3.51
C LEU A 219 5.15 -5.14 -2.76
N ILE A 220 5.36 -6.18 -1.95
CA ILE A 220 4.35 -6.64 -0.97
C ILE A 220 4.69 -6.05 0.39
N SER A 221 5.90 -6.27 0.89
CA SER A 221 6.37 -5.77 2.18
C SER A 221 7.88 -5.58 2.17
N GLU A 222 8.32 -4.44 2.69
CA GLU A 222 9.72 -4.20 2.94
C GLU A 222 10.23 -5.02 4.13
N GLY A 223 11.55 -5.19 4.21
CA GLY A 223 12.18 -5.82 5.36
C GLY A 223 13.56 -6.36 5.06
N VAL A 224 14.22 -6.81 6.13
CA VAL A 224 15.50 -7.52 6.07
C VAL A 224 15.37 -8.82 6.83
N SER A 225 15.81 -9.92 6.23
CA SER A 225 15.81 -11.23 6.87
C SER A 225 17.01 -12.08 6.50
N TYR A 226 17.18 -13.17 7.23
CA TYR A 226 18.13 -14.23 6.94
C TYR A 226 17.39 -15.55 6.84
N GLY A 227 17.61 -16.29 5.76
CA GLY A 227 16.93 -17.55 5.56
C GLY A 227 17.50 -18.43 4.47
N LYS A 228 17.09 -19.70 4.48
CA LYS A 228 17.38 -20.68 3.44
C LYS A 228 16.38 -20.54 2.29
N VAL A 229 16.87 -20.45 1.06
CA VAL A 229 15.99 -20.38 -0.12
C VAL A 229 15.41 -21.75 -0.43
N VAL A 230 14.09 -21.81 -0.59
CA VAL A 230 13.36 -23.02 -0.98
C VAL A 230 12.39 -22.67 -2.11
N ILE A 231 12.48 -23.40 -3.22
CA ILE A 231 11.58 -23.28 -4.36
C ILE A 231 10.60 -24.45 -4.28
N SER A 232 9.33 -24.20 -4.01
CA SER A 232 8.34 -25.27 -3.95
C SER A 232 6.91 -24.78 -4.14
N GLU A 233 6.06 -25.62 -4.73
CA GLU A 233 4.61 -25.36 -4.86
C GLU A 233 3.86 -25.50 -3.53
N ARG A 234 4.44 -26.14 -2.51
CA ARG A 234 3.83 -26.33 -1.18
C ARG A 234 4.82 -26.13 -0.04
N LEU A 235 4.35 -25.50 1.04
CA LEU A 235 5.01 -25.47 2.36
C LEU A 235 4.98 -26.87 3.01
N ARG A 236 5.76 -27.84 2.53
CA ARG A 236 5.94 -29.15 3.18
C ARG A 236 7.17 -29.11 4.09
N GLY A 237 6.99 -29.37 5.39
CA GLY A 237 8.10 -29.48 6.35
C GLY A 237 8.80 -28.16 6.68
N HIS A 238 9.51 -28.15 7.81
CA HIS A 238 10.31 -27.07 8.42
C HIS A 238 10.30 -25.69 7.74
N SER A 239 9.38 -24.83 8.17
CA SER A 239 9.23 -23.43 7.74
C SER A 239 10.13 -22.43 8.47
N LYS A 240 10.93 -22.90 9.43
CA LYS A 240 11.76 -22.03 10.27
C LYS A 240 12.92 -21.46 9.45
N GLY A 241 12.93 -20.14 9.30
CA GLY A 241 14.01 -19.42 8.63
C GLY A 241 14.07 -19.70 7.13
N VAL A 242 12.93 -19.94 6.49
CA VAL A 242 12.87 -20.20 5.04
C VAL A 242 12.45 -18.95 4.29
N ILE A 243 13.09 -18.70 3.14
CA ILE A 243 12.65 -17.75 2.12
C ILE A 243 12.01 -18.56 1.00
N HIS A 244 10.69 -18.44 0.85
CA HIS A 244 9.91 -19.28 -0.05
C HIS A 244 9.71 -18.61 -1.42
N ILE A 245 10.09 -19.30 -2.49
CA ILE A 245 9.82 -18.89 -3.87
C ILE A 245 8.72 -19.78 -4.44
N ARG A 246 7.65 -19.16 -4.98
CA ARG A 246 6.45 -19.89 -5.42
C ARG A 246 5.66 -19.13 -6.49
N LYS A 247 4.67 -19.80 -7.09
CA LYS A 247 3.76 -19.19 -8.06
C LYS A 247 2.71 -18.30 -7.43
N ASP A 248 1.92 -18.86 -6.52
CA ASP A 248 0.73 -18.23 -5.93
C ASP A 248 1.01 -17.53 -4.58
N SER A 249 0.18 -16.57 -4.21
CA SER A 249 0.24 -15.96 -2.87
C SER A 249 -0.08 -17.00 -1.78
N PRO A 250 0.72 -17.06 -0.69
CA PRO A 250 0.46 -18.01 0.39
C PRO A 250 -0.88 -17.70 1.06
N LYS A 251 -1.77 -18.71 1.17
CA LYS A 251 -3.07 -18.54 1.87
C LYS A 251 -2.93 -18.25 3.37
N SER A 252 -1.79 -18.61 3.96
CA SER A 252 -1.42 -18.27 5.33
C SER A 252 0.10 -18.18 5.46
N LEU A 253 0.56 -17.25 6.29
CA LEU A 253 1.98 -17.12 6.64
C LEU A 253 2.24 -17.80 7.98
N LYS A 254 3.30 -18.61 8.02
CA LYS A 254 3.77 -19.15 9.29
C LYS A 254 4.66 -18.11 10.01
N PRO A 255 4.60 -18.00 11.33
CA PRO A 255 5.34 -16.97 12.08
C PRO A 255 6.87 -17.02 11.88
N ASP A 256 7.38 -18.20 11.62
CA ASP A 256 8.81 -18.53 11.51
C ASP A 256 9.40 -18.38 10.10
N LEU A 257 8.58 -17.93 9.14
CA LEU A 257 9.00 -17.64 7.77
C LEU A 257 9.95 -16.42 7.74
N ALA A 258 10.99 -16.48 6.91
CA ALA A 258 11.96 -15.40 6.73
C ALA A 258 11.65 -14.48 5.54
N GLY A 259 10.91 -14.94 4.54
CA GLY A 259 10.45 -14.11 3.42
C GLY A 259 9.70 -14.93 2.38
N PHE A 260 9.11 -14.27 1.39
CA PHE A 260 8.60 -14.98 0.22
C PHE A 260 8.60 -14.13 -1.05
N VAL A 261 8.70 -14.81 -2.21
CA VAL A 261 8.56 -14.21 -3.53
C VAL A 261 7.53 -14.99 -4.34
N THR A 262 6.61 -14.29 -4.99
CA THR A 262 5.55 -14.88 -5.83
C THR A 262 5.77 -14.56 -7.30
N SER A 263 5.60 -15.52 -8.21
CA SER A 263 5.71 -15.28 -9.66
C SER A 263 4.40 -14.96 -10.38
N GLN A 264 3.25 -15.12 -9.71
CA GLN A 264 1.96 -14.65 -10.18
C GLN A 264 1.41 -13.60 -9.21
N PRO A 265 0.83 -12.49 -9.72
CA PRO A 265 0.18 -11.52 -8.86
C PRO A 265 -1.03 -12.21 -8.23
N GLY A 266 -1.10 -12.18 -6.91
CA GLY A 266 -2.31 -12.61 -6.21
C GLY A 266 -3.28 -11.44 -6.05
N ASP A 267 -4.55 -11.73 -5.81
CA ASP A 267 -5.49 -10.78 -5.22
C ASP A 267 -4.85 -10.12 -3.98
N LEU A 268 -5.30 -8.93 -3.60
CA LEU A 268 -4.92 -8.24 -2.34
C LEU A 268 -5.19 -9.16 -1.13
N SER A 269 -4.27 -10.08 -0.90
CA SER A 269 -4.51 -11.26 -0.08
C SER A 269 -4.19 -10.92 1.37
N HIS A 270 -4.87 -11.62 2.30
CA HIS A 270 -4.59 -11.53 3.73
C HIS A 270 -3.09 -11.69 4.04
N ALA A 271 -2.36 -12.48 3.25
CA ALA A 271 -0.92 -12.64 3.39
C ALA A 271 -0.11 -11.39 3.06
N CYS A 272 -0.56 -10.51 2.16
CA CYS A 272 0.12 -9.25 1.88
C CYS A 272 0.07 -8.31 3.09
N ILE A 273 -1.11 -8.20 3.69
CA ILE A 273 -1.31 -7.41 4.92
C ILE A 273 -0.48 -7.99 6.07
N LEU A 274 -0.51 -9.31 6.24
CA LEU A 274 0.25 -9.99 7.28
C LEU A 274 1.77 -9.91 7.07
N ALA A 275 2.24 -9.91 5.81
CA ALA A 275 3.66 -9.71 5.51
C ALA A 275 4.13 -8.33 6.00
N ARG A 276 3.35 -7.28 5.68
CA ARG A 276 3.60 -5.90 6.13
C ARG A 276 3.58 -5.77 7.64
N SER A 277 2.55 -6.33 8.29
CA SER A 277 2.44 -6.29 9.75
C SER A 277 3.63 -7.00 10.41
N LEU A 278 4.18 -8.03 9.79
CA LEU A 278 5.31 -8.78 10.33
C LEU A 278 6.68 -8.22 9.91
N ASN A 279 6.76 -7.12 9.15
CA ASN A 279 8.00 -6.66 8.49
C ASN A 279 8.73 -7.83 7.82
N LEU A 280 7.97 -8.64 7.09
CA LEU A 280 8.47 -9.82 6.40
C LEU A 280 8.81 -9.43 4.96
N PRO A 281 10.09 -9.48 4.53
CA PRO A 281 10.46 -9.11 3.18
C PRO A 281 9.71 -10.00 2.16
N ALA A 282 8.93 -9.34 1.31
CA ALA A 282 8.12 -10.02 0.31
C ALA A 282 7.83 -9.14 -0.89
N PHE A 283 7.79 -9.76 -2.07
CA PHE A 283 7.41 -9.09 -3.31
C PHE A 283 6.90 -10.09 -4.35
N HIS A 284 6.21 -9.56 -5.35
CA HIS A 284 5.88 -10.28 -6.57
C HIS A 284 6.91 -9.97 -7.66
N MET A 285 7.33 -11.01 -8.39
CA MET A 285 8.33 -10.94 -9.45
C MET A 285 8.07 -12.07 -10.46
N PRO A 286 7.68 -11.75 -11.71
CA PRO A 286 7.54 -12.75 -12.76
C PRO A 286 8.78 -13.63 -12.88
N ASP A 287 8.59 -14.93 -13.14
CA ASP A 287 9.68 -15.90 -13.29
C ASP A 287 10.67 -15.96 -12.09
N ALA A 288 10.16 -15.70 -10.86
CA ALA A 288 10.97 -15.69 -9.66
C ALA A 288 11.74 -17.00 -9.42
N GLU A 289 11.12 -18.13 -9.73
CA GLU A 289 11.72 -19.45 -9.58
C GLU A 289 13.02 -19.58 -10.37
N ASN A 290 13.08 -19.01 -11.58
CA ASN A 290 14.26 -19.06 -12.43
C ASN A 290 15.39 -18.18 -11.87
N TYR A 291 15.07 -16.94 -11.50
CA TYR A 291 16.05 -16.02 -10.90
C TYR A 291 16.65 -16.60 -9.61
N PHE A 292 15.81 -17.16 -8.74
CA PHE A 292 16.22 -17.67 -7.42
C PHE A 292 16.81 -19.08 -7.45
N ARG A 293 16.75 -19.79 -8.58
CA ARG A 293 17.34 -21.15 -8.73
C ARG A 293 18.82 -21.19 -8.35
N ARG A 294 19.58 -20.14 -8.66
CA ARG A 294 21.00 -20.00 -8.28
C ARG A 294 21.26 -19.97 -6.78
N PHE A 295 20.24 -19.66 -5.98
CA PHE A 295 20.31 -19.58 -4.52
C PHE A 295 19.64 -20.76 -3.81
N GLU A 296 19.02 -21.68 -4.55
CA GLU A 296 18.28 -22.80 -3.97
C GLU A 296 19.13 -23.60 -2.98
N GLY A 297 18.58 -23.86 -1.78
CA GLY A 297 19.27 -24.57 -0.71
C GLY A 297 20.33 -23.74 0.05
N ARG A 298 20.68 -22.54 -0.42
CA ARG A 298 21.66 -21.66 0.24
C ARG A 298 21.00 -20.75 1.26
N HIS A 299 21.77 -20.33 2.26
CA HIS A 299 21.36 -19.30 3.21
C HIS A 299 21.76 -17.93 2.65
N ILE A 300 20.83 -16.98 2.68
CA ILE A 300 21.04 -15.63 2.15
C ILE A 300 20.62 -14.58 3.19
N ARG A 301 21.17 -13.39 3.07
CA ARG A 301 20.54 -12.16 3.57
C ARG A 301 19.64 -11.64 2.46
N PHE A 302 18.39 -11.41 2.79
CA PHE A 302 17.35 -10.98 1.87
C PHE A 302 16.79 -9.65 2.33
N GLU A 303 16.98 -8.62 1.52
CA GLU A 303 16.53 -7.26 1.80
C GLU A 303 15.63 -6.77 0.68
N VAL A 304 14.49 -6.22 1.07
CA VAL A 304 13.41 -5.80 0.18
C VAL A 304 13.05 -4.37 0.57
N ARG A 305 13.09 -3.46 -0.40
CA ARG A 305 12.80 -2.02 -0.26
C ARG A 305 11.85 -1.58 -1.37
N HIS A 306 11.35 -0.35 -1.29
CA HIS A 306 10.62 0.24 -2.40
C HIS A 306 11.46 0.23 -3.68
N GLY A 307 10.91 -0.32 -4.76
CA GLY A 307 11.56 -0.40 -6.07
C GLY A 307 12.80 -1.30 -6.20
N THR A 308 13.30 -1.93 -5.14
CA THR A 308 14.54 -2.73 -5.20
C THR A 308 14.60 -3.86 -4.17
N PHE A 309 15.42 -4.87 -4.44
CA PHE A 309 15.79 -5.90 -3.49
C PHE A 309 17.27 -6.28 -3.63
N SER A 310 17.86 -6.81 -2.56
CA SER A 310 19.22 -7.36 -2.60
C SER A 310 19.29 -8.73 -1.97
N VAL A 311 20.12 -9.59 -2.59
CA VAL A 311 20.43 -10.93 -2.12
C VAL A 311 21.93 -11.03 -1.93
N THR A 312 22.39 -11.22 -0.69
CA THR A 312 23.81 -11.42 -0.39
C THR A 312 24.04 -12.73 0.35
N PRO A 313 25.26 -13.32 0.30
CA PRO A 313 25.56 -14.56 1.00
C PRO A 313 25.25 -14.49 2.51
N GLY A 314 24.54 -15.49 3.02
CA GLY A 314 24.21 -15.65 4.43
C GLY A 314 24.81 -16.92 5.04
N SER A 315 24.53 -17.17 6.32
CA SER A 315 24.97 -18.39 7.01
C SER A 315 23.82 -19.05 7.79
N PRO A 316 23.90 -20.37 8.04
CA PRO A 316 22.96 -21.07 8.92
C PRO A 316 22.88 -20.42 10.30
N MET A 317 24.03 -19.99 10.85
CA MET A 317 24.10 -19.33 12.16
C MET A 317 23.32 -18.01 12.20
N LYS A 318 23.49 -17.14 11.19
CA LYS A 318 22.72 -15.88 11.10
C LYS A 318 21.22 -16.14 10.93
N THR A 319 20.86 -17.19 10.19
CA THR A 319 19.46 -17.61 10.03
C THR A 319 18.87 -18.07 11.35
N TYR A 320 19.60 -18.90 12.10
CA TYR A 320 19.19 -19.36 13.43
C TYR A 320 19.01 -18.19 14.41
N GLN A 321 19.96 -17.23 14.44
CA GLN A 321 19.87 -16.02 15.26
C GLN A 321 18.63 -15.20 14.91
N PHE A 322 18.43 -14.91 13.62
CA PHE A 322 17.27 -14.17 13.14
C PHE A 322 15.94 -14.82 13.56
N VAL A 323 15.80 -16.13 13.37
CA VAL A 323 14.58 -16.88 13.74
C VAL A 323 14.37 -16.85 15.26
N THR A 324 15.43 -16.98 16.05
CA THR A 324 15.37 -17.00 17.51
C THR A 324 14.95 -15.64 18.06
N GLU A 325 15.57 -14.55 17.59
CA GLU A 325 15.22 -13.17 17.97
C GLU A 325 13.78 -12.81 17.59
N ARG A 326 13.36 -13.19 16.37
CA ARG A 326 12.01 -12.94 15.89
C ARG A 326 10.96 -13.73 16.69
N SER A 327 11.31 -14.92 17.16
CA SER A 327 10.44 -15.75 18.01
C SER A 327 10.37 -15.25 19.45
N SER A 328 11.47 -14.72 20.01
CA SER A 328 11.52 -14.23 21.39
C SER A 328 10.78 -12.90 21.57
N ARG A 329 10.82 -12.00 20.57
CA ARG A 329 10.11 -10.71 20.57
C ARG A 329 8.56 -10.83 20.58
N ARG A 330 8.01 -12.03 20.44
CA ARG A 330 6.58 -12.24 20.12
C ARG A 330 5.71 -12.79 21.24
N LYS A 331 6.24 -13.00 22.45
CA LYS A 331 5.37 -13.31 23.60
C LYS A 331 4.66 -12.04 24.05
N ARG A 332 3.49 -11.77 23.46
CA ARG A 332 2.58 -10.72 23.95
C ARG A 332 1.58 -11.35 24.89
N THR A 333 1.50 -10.82 26.11
CA THR A 333 0.45 -11.19 27.05
C THR A 333 -0.82 -10.47 26.63
N LEU A 334 -1.86 -11.22 26.31
CA LEU A 334 -3.19 -10.68 26.08
C LEU A 334 -3.85 -10.46 27.44
N TYR A 335 -4.41 -9.28 27.64
CA TYR A 335 -5.17 -8.95 28.84
C TYR A 335 -6.66 -8.92 28.49
N ALA A 336 -7.48 -9.56 29.33
CA ALA A 336 -8.93 -9.53 29.26
C ALA A 336 -9.48 -9.18 30.64
N ASP A 337 -10.39 -8.21 30.67
CA ASP A 337 -11.18 -7.84 31.83
C ASP A 337 -12.35 -8.82 31.96
N PHE A 338 -12.30 -9.64 33.01
CA PHE A 338 -13.33 -10.62 33.34
C PHE A 338 -14.23 -10.15 34.49
N GLU A 339 -14.27 -8.84 34.78
CA GLU A 339 -15.12 -8.25 35.83
C GLU A 339 -16.25 -7.39 35.23
N TRP A 340 -16.05 -6.78 34.06
CA TRP A 340 -17.07 -5.94 33.42
C TRP A 340 -18.24 -6.75 32.85
N LYS A 341 -19.42 -6.67 33.49
CA LYS A 341 -20.62 -7.45 33.10
C LYS A 341 -21.58 -6.74 32.15
N LYS A 342 -21.54 -5.40 32.08
CA LYS A 342 -22.58 -4.64 31.37
C LYS A 342 -22.47 -4.80 29.84
N LEU A 343 -23.58 -5.13 29.19
CA LEU A 343 -23.72 -4.99 27.73
C LEU A 343 -23.59 -3.50 27.39
N THR A 344 -22.57 -3.14 26.60
CA THR A 344 -22.18 -1.74 26.42
C THR A 344 -22.41 -1.31 24.98
N GLU A 345 -23.13 -0.21 24.78
CA GLU A 345 -23.38 0.35 23.45
C GLU A 345 -22.11 0.93 22.84
N LEU A 346 -21.99 0.97 21.51
CA LEU A 346 -20.78 1.45 20.83
C LEU A 346 -20.43 2.89 21.20
N LYS A 347 -21.44 3.75 21.32
CA LYS A 347 -21.26 5.16 21.72
C LYS A 347 -20.62 5.30 23.11
N ASP A 348 -20.75 4.28 23.96
CA ASP A 348 -20.23 4.27 25.33
C ASP A 348 -18.89 3.50 25.44
N GLN A 349 -18.22 3.22 24.31
CA GLN A 349 -16.93 2.51 24.28
C GLN A 349 -15.80 3.43 23.77
N LEU A 350 -14.64 3.30 24.40
CA LEU A 350 -13.40 3.96 23.99
C LEU A 350 -12.36 2.94 23.54
N ALA A 351 -11.33 3.40 22.81
CA ALA A 351 -10.20 2.54 22.41
C ALA A 351 -9.46 1.93 23.62
N SER A 352 -9.54 2.54 24.80
CA SER A 352 -9.00 1.96 26.04
C SER A 352 -9.76 0.74 26.55
N ASP A 353 -10.98 0.48 26.05
CA ASP A 353 -11.82 -0.65 26.47
C ASP A 353 -11.54 -1.96 25.70
N ILE A 354 -10.45 -2.03 24.95
CA ILE A 354 -9.99 -3.26 24.27
C ILE A 354 -9.98 -4.47 25.21
N PRO A 355 -9.50 -4.38 26.47
CA PRO A 355 -9.54 -5.49 27.39
C PRO A 355 -10.94 -5.99 27.74
N ARG A 356 -12.00 -5.21 27.54
CA ARG A 356 -13.39 -5.57 27.84
C ARG A 356 -14.13 -6.10 26.62
N PHE A 357 -13.92 -5.45 25.48
CA PHE A 357 -14.77 -5.59 24.29
C PHE A 357 -14.03 -6.10 23.04
N GLY A 358 -12.71 -6.21 23.11
CA GLY A 358 -11.84 -6.51 21.97
C GLY A 358 -11.65 -5.31 21.04
N ALA A 359 -10.67 -5.42 20.15
CA ALA A 359 -10.17 -4.28 19.38
C ALA A 359 -11.17 -3.68 18.41
N LYS A 360 -11.83 -4.51 17.59
CA LYS A 360 -12.83 -4.05 16.62
C LYS A 360 -13.92 -3.21 17.26
N SER A 361 -14.48 -3.72 18.35
CA SER A 361 -15.58 -3.05 19.04
C SER A 361 -15.15 -1.74 19.70
N ALA A 362 -14.07 -1.79 20.48
CA ALA A 362 -13.56 -0.63 21.20
C ALA A 362 -13.11 0.48 20.23
N ASN A 363 -12.41 0.12 19.14
CA ASN A 363 -12.00 1.05 18.11
C ASN A 363 -13.20 1.62 17.35
N LEU A 364 -14.22 0.82 17.02
CA LEU A 364 -15.40 1.35 16.34
C LEU A 364 -16.20 2.29 17.25
N GLY A 365 -16.30 1.99 18.55
CA GLY A 365 -16.83 2.92 19.55
C GLY A 365 -16.03 4.22 19.64
N GLN A 366 -14.70 4.14 19.53
CA GLN A 366 -13.85 5.33 19.44
C GLN A 366 -14.18 6.19 18.20
N VAL A 367 -14.43 5.57 17.04
CA VAL A 367 -14.83 6.31 15.83
C VAL A 367 -16.22 6.94 16.00
N VAL A 368 -17.17 6.26 16.65
CA VAL A 368 -18.48 6.85 17.01
C VAL A 368 -18.27 8.13 17.84
N ASN A 369 -17.39 8.06 18.84
CA ASN A 369 -17.07 9.19 19.72
C ASN A 369 -16.34 10.34 19.01
N PHE A 370 -15.63 10.09 17.90
CA PHE A 370 -15.04 11.17 17.12
C PHE A 370 -16.05 12.01 16.35
N GLY A 371 -17.26 11.50 16.09
CA GLY A 371 -18.33 12.25 15.44
C GLY A 371 -17.93 12.83 14.08
N ILE A 372 -17.21 12.04 13.26
CA ILE A 372 -16.65 12.49 11.99
C ILE A 372 -17.79 12.90 11.04
N PRO A 373 -17.83 14.16 10.57
CA PRO A 373 -18.90 14.61 9.67
C PRO A 373 -18.98 13.77 8.39
N GLY A 374 -20.18 13.34 8.04
CA GLY A 374 -20.44 12.51 6.85
C GLY A 374 -20.15 11.02 7.01
N ILE A 375 -19.73 10.56 8.19
CA ILE A 375 -19.57 9.13 8.51
C ILE A 375 -20.64 8.72 9.50
N GLU A 376 -21.60 7.90 9.05
CA GLU A 376 -22.59 7.28 9.92
C GLU A 376 -22.12 5.89 10.34
N ILE A 377 -22.06 5.65 11.66
CA ILE A 377 -21.77 4.34 12.22
C ILE A 377 -23.07 3.76 12.78
N PRO A 378 -23.42 2.52 12.40
CA PRO A 378 -24.63 1.89 12.90
C PRO A 378 -24.64 1.73 14.42
N LEU A 379 -25.83 1.83 14.99
CA LEU A 379 -26.04 1.46 16.40
C LEU A 379 -25.66 0.00 16.63
N GLY A 380 -25.15 -0.26 17.82
CA GLY A 380 -24.67 -1.57 18.21
C GLY A 380 -24.27 -1.64 19.67
N PHE A 381 -24.10 -2.86 20.17
CA PHE A 381 -23.62 -3.13 21.52
C PHE A 381 -22.70 -4.35 21.52
N THR A 382 -21.99 -4.51 22.64
CA THR A 382 -21.00 -5.57 22.80
C THR A 382 -21.21 -6.37 24.06
N ILE A 383 -21.12 -7.69 23.90
CA ILE A 383 -21.04 -8.65 25.00
C ILE A 383 -19.58 -8.66 25.51
N PRO A 384 -19.31 -8.30 26.77
CA PRO A 384 -17.96 -8.23 27.32
C PRO A 384 -17.32 -9.60 27.54
N PHE A 385 -15.98 -9.64 27.64
CA PHE A 385 -15.23 -10.88 27.89
C PHE A 385 -15.60 -11.60 29.19
N TYR A 386 -16.18 -10.90 30.18
CA TYR A 386 -16.80 -11.50 31.36
C TYR A 386 -17.61 -12.75 31.01
N TYR A 387 -18.55 -12.63 30.07
CA TYR A 387 -19.46 -13.71 29.71
C TYR A 387 -18.78 -14.84 28.93
N TYR A 388 -17.73 -14.53 28.16
CA TYR A 388 -16.90 -15.56 27.53
C TYR A 388 -16.13 -16.36 28.59
N GLY A 389 -15.48 -15.70 29.54
CA GLY A 389 -14.78 -16.35 30.64
C GLY A 389 -15.72 -17.19 31.51
N GLN A 390 -16.91 -16.65 31.81
CA GLN A 390 -17.97 -17.38 32.50
C GLN A 390 -18.39 -18.64 31.73
N PHE A 391 -18.69 -18.52 30.43
CA PHE A 391 -19.10 -19.62 29.59
C PHE A 391 -18.06 -20.76 29.56
N ILE A 392 -16.78 -20.42 29.43
CA ILE A 392 -15.68 -21.40 29.45
C ILE A 392 -15.62 -22.16 30.78
N ARG A 393 -15.80 -21.46 31.91
CA ARG A 393 -15.78 -22.07 33.24
C ARG A 393 -17.00 -22.95 33.50
N GLU A 394 -18.20 -22.42 33.29
CA GLU A 394 -19.47 -23.10 33.59
C GLU A 394 -19.68 -24.35 32.72
N ASN A 395 -19.10 -24.39 31.53
CA ASN A 395 -19.17 -25.54 30.62
C ASN A 395 -17.96 -26.50 30.72
N GLY A 396 -17.06 -26.30 31.69
CA GLY A 396 -15.89 -27.16 31.89
C GLY A 396 -14.94 -27.21 30.68
N LEU A 397 -14.97 -26.18 29.83
CA LEU A 397 -14.19 -26.15 28.59
C LEU A 397 -12.70 -25.88 28.83
N GLY A 398 -12.37 -25.24 29.96
CA GLY A 398 -10.99 -24.94 30.35
C GLY A 398 -10.08 -26.17 30.36
N THR A 399 -10.49 -27.24 31.05
CA THR A 399 -9.71 -28.50 31.14
C THR A 399 -9.48 -29.13 29.76
N TYR A 400 -10.51 -29.12 28.91
CA TYR A 400 -10.39 -29.67 27.56
C TYR A 400 -9.44 -28.83 26.69
N ILE A 401 -9.52 -27.50 26.78
CA ILE A 401 -8.61 -26.60 26.08
C ILE A 401 -7.16 -26.80 26.56
N SER A 402 -6.93 -26.91 27.86
CA SER A 402 -5.58 -27.15 28.41
C SER A 402 -4.98 -28.46 27.88
N ALA A 403 -5.75 -29.55 27.89
CA ALA A 403 -5.29 -30.83 27.35
C ALA A 403 -4.92 -30.74 25.87
N LEU A 404 -5.68 -29.98 25.06
CA LEU A 404 -5.34 -29.74 23.65
C LEU A 404 -4.04 -28.94 23.50
N LEU A 405 -3.77 -27.99 24.38
CA LEU A 405 -2.57 -27.16 24.28
C LEU A 405 -1.29 -27.92 24.69
N GLU A 406 -1.42 -28.87 25.62
CA GLU A 406 -0.33 -29.72 26.11
C GLU A 406 0.02 -30.87 25.15
N ASP A 407 -0.93 -31.31 24.32
CA ASP A 407 -0.74 -32.37 23.33
C ASP A 407 0.20 -31.91 22.20
N ARG A 408 1.45 -32.40 22.28
CA ARG A 408 2.52 -32.08 21.32
C ARG A 408 2.26 -32.66 19.93
N ASP A 409 1.49 -33.74 19.82
CA ASP A 409 1.21 -34.38 18.54
C ASP A 409 0.30 -33.50 17.68
N LEU A 410 -0.57 -32.70 18.30
CA LEU A 410 -1.36 -31.72 17.56
C LEU A 410 -0.48 -30.74 16.78
N TYR A 411 0.74 -30.44 17.20
CA TYR A 411 1.63 -29.52 16.47
C TYR A 411 2.24 -30.14 15.21
N ARG A 412 2.30 -31.47 15.14
CA ARG A 412 2.94 -32.23 14.05
C ARG A 412 1.91 -32.87 13.12
N ASP A 413 0.82 -33.37 13.66
CA ASP A 413 -0.25 -34.04 12.91
C ASP A 413 -1.41 -33.09 12.59
N ARG A 414 -1.58 -32.80 11.31
CA ARG A 414 -2.64 -31.92 10.81
C ARG A 414 -4.02 -32.59 10.87
N ILE A 415 -4.11 -33.89 10.66
CA ILE A 415 -5.38 -34.63 10.64
C ILE A 415 -5.92 -34.68 12.07
N LEU A 416 -5.08 -35.11 13.01
CA LEU A 416 -5.42 -35.15 14.44
C LEU A 416 -5.81 -33.76 14.95
N ARG A 417 -5.03 -32.72 14.62
CA ARG A 417 -5.37 -31.33 15.00
C ARG A 417 -6.74 -30.92 14.47
N LYS A 418 -7.05 -31.21 13.21
CA LYS A 418 -8.34 -30.85 12.60
C LYS A 418 -9.49 -31.53 13.33
N GLU A 419 -9.35 -32.82 13.63
CA GLU A 419 -10.35 -33.61 14.35
C GLU A 419 -10.58 -33.06 15.77
N ARG A 420 -9.50 -32.88 16.55
CA ARG A 420 -9.59 -32.37 17.92
C ARG A 420 -10.20 -30.96 18.00
N LEU A 421 -9.83 -30.07 17.08
CA LEU A 421 -10.43 -28.73 17.00
C LEU A 421 -11.90 -28.77 16.56
N ALA A 422 -12.32 -29.75 15.76
CA ALA A 422 -13.74 -29.96 15.46
C ALA A 422 -14.50 -30.42 16.71
N GLY A 423 -13.89 -31.30 17.52
CA GLY A 423 -14.42 -31.70 18.84
C GLY A 423 -14.61 -30.51 19.79
N LEU A 424 -13.62 -29.61 19.88
CA LEU A 424 -13.73 -28.38 20.67
C LEU A 424 -14.93 -27.52 20.21
N ARG A 425 -15.10 -27.32 18.90
CA ARG A 425 -16.23 -26.55 18.36
C ARG A 425 -17.58 -27.16 18.72
N LYS A 426 -17.72 -28.48 18.61
CA LYS A 426 -18.96 -29.18 19.00
C LYS A 426 -19.27 -28.98 20.48
N ARG A 427 -18.26 -29.03 21.36
CA ARG A 427 -18.42 -28.79 22.80
C ARG A 427 -18.84 -27.35 23.10
N ILE A 428 -18.25 -26.38 22.40
CA ILE A 428 -18.66 -24.97 22.50
C ILE A 428 -20.12 -24.81 22.05
N GLN A 429 -20.52 -25.42 20.93
CA GLN A 429 -21.90 -25.34 20.43
C GLN A 429 -22.92 -26.01 21.35
N ALA A 430 -22.53 -27.05 22.07
CA ALA A 430 -23.37 -27.73 23.06
C ALA A 430 -23.37 -27.06 24.44
N GLY A 431 -22.54 -26.04 24.64
CA GLY A 431 -22.43 -25.35 25.92
C GLY A 431 -23.69 -24.56 26.26
N LYS A 432 -24.03 -24.52 27.56
CA LYS A 432 -25.15 -23.76 28.09
C LYS A 432 -24.76 -22.29 28.21
N ILE A 433 -25.57 -21.41 27.63
CA ILE A 433 -25.44 -19.95 27.76
C ILE A 433 -26.08 -19.52 29.08
N ASN A 434 -25.45 -18.57 29.77
CA ASN A 434 -26.02 -17.99 30.99
C ASN A 434 -27.41 -17.38 30.70
N PRO A 435 -28.47 -17.77 31.43
CA PRO A 435 -29.84 -17.33 31.13
C PRO A 435 -30.03 -15.82 31.31
N VAL A 436 -29.31 -15.19 32.25
CA VAL A 436 -29.35 -13.73 32.46
C VAL A 436 -28.74 -13.00 31.26
N LEU A 437 -27.64 -13.50 30.72
CA LEU A 437 -27.06 -12.96 29.49
C LEU A 437 -28.03 -13.11 28.31
N ALA A 438 -28.58 -14.31 28.12
CA ALA A 438 -29.49 -14.58 27.01
C ALA A 438 -30.68 -13.62 27.03
N GLU A 439 -31.26 -13.41 28.22
CA GLU A 439 -32.37 -12.48 28.38
C GLU A 439 -31.97 -11.02 28.17
N ALA A 440 -30.80 -10.59 28.66
CA ALA A 440 -30.31 -9.24 28.42
C ALA A 440 -30.06 -8.96 26.92
N VAL A 441 -29.57 -9.95 26.18
CA VAL A 441 -29.39 -9.85 24.72
C VAL A 441 -30.74 -9.80 24.01
N ARG A 442 -31.70 -10.66 24.38
CA ARG A 442 -33.07 -10.61 23.83
C ARG A 442 -33.74 -9.27 24.08
N ALA A 443 -33.64 -8.74 25.30
CA ALA A 443 -34.19 -7.44 25.65
C ALA A 443 -33.59 -6.31 24.80
N LYS A 444 -32.27 -6.33 24.57
CA LYS A 444 -31.61 -5.38 23.65
C LYS A 444 -32.12 -5.54 22.21
N LEU A 445 -32.24 -6.76 21.70
CA LEU A 445 -32.72 -7.01 20.34
C LEU A 445 -34.19 -6.61 20.14
N ALA A 446 -35.06 -6.92 21.10
CA ALA A 446 -36.48 -6.61 21.06
C ALA A 446 -36.79 -5.12 21.30
N GLY A 447 -35.91 -4.40 22.00
CA GLY A 447 -36.01 -2.96 22.22
C GLY A 447 -35.34 -2.15 21.12
N ASP A 448 -34.02 -1.96 21.24
CA ASP A 448 -33.24 -1.04 20.41
C ASP A 448 -33.17 -1.46 18.93
N PHE A 449 -33.36 -2.75 18.64
CA PHE A 449 -33.22 -3.35 17.31
C PHE A 449 -34.50 -4.02 16.81
N ALA A 450 -35.67 -3.69 17.38
CA ALA A 450 -36.94 -4.31 17.06
C ALA A 450 -37.23 -4.33 15.54
N GLY A 451 -37.49 -5.51 14.99
CA GLY A 451 -37.81 -5.69 13.57
C GLY A 451 -36.64 -5.50 12.60
N LYS A 452 -35.40 -5.32 13.10
CA LYS A 452 -34.22 -5.10 12.29
C LYS A 452 -33.31 -6.34 12.28
N GLY A 453 -32.69 -6.59 11.13
CA GLY A 453 -31.63 -7.60 11.01
C GLY A 453 -30.32 -7.05 11.52
N VAL A 454 -29.57 -7.87 12.26
CA VAL A 454 -28.33 -7.45 12.89
C VAL A 454 -27.11 -8.28 12.48
N PHE A 455 -25.95 -7.64 12.41
CA PHE A 455 -24.68 -8.31 12.10
C PHE A 455 -23.96 -8.78 13.34
N VAL A 456 -23.87 -10.08 13.58
CA VAL A 456 -23.11 -10.64 14.70
C VAL A 456 -21.65 -10.86 14.32
N ARG A 457 -20.74 -10.11 14.95
CA ARG A 457 -19.30 -10.11 14.64
C ARG A 457 -18.46 -10.47 15.85
N SER A 458 -17.42 -11.26 15.67
CA SER A 458 -16.39 -11.46 16.70
C SER A 458 -15.58 -10.18 16.92
N SER A 459 -15.21 -9.91 18.17
CA SER A 459 -14.23 -8.88 18.53
C SER A 459 -13.29 -9.52 19.55
N THR A 460 -12.02 -9.68 19.19
CA THR A 460 -10.99 -10.31 20.02
C THR A 460 -10.03 -9.24 20.57
N ASN A 461 -9.42 -9.48 21.72
CA ASN A 461 -8.37 -8.63 22.29
C ASN A 461 -6.98 -8.90 21.66
N SER A 462 -6.90 -9.84 20.72
CA SER A 462 -5.69 -10.13 19.95
C SER A 462 -5.62 -9.38 18.62
N GLU A 463 -6.76 -8.96 18.07
CA GLU A 463 -6.87 -8.28 16.77
C GLU A 463 -6.45 -6.81 16.91
N ASP A 464 -5.92 -6.22 15.83
CA ASP A 464 -5.37 -4.85 15.77
C ASP A 464 -4.25 -4.52 16.77
N MET A 465 -3.66 -5.53 17.41
CA MET A 465 -2.36 -5.35 18.05
C MET A 465 -1.33 -4.97 16.99
N PRO A 466 -0.35 -4.10 17.29
CA PRO A 466 0.75 -3.81 16.38
C PRO A 466 1.34 -5.12 15.86
N ASN A 467 1.32 -5.34 14.54
CA ASN A 467 1.86 -6.53 13.88
C ASN A 467 1.00 -7.82 13.88
N PHE A 468 -0.28 -7.78 14.30
CA PHE A 468 -1.22 -8.92 14.17
C PHE A 468 -2.55 -8.49 13.54
N THR A 469 -2.99 -9.20 12.49
CA THR A 469 -4.29 -8.99 11.84
C THR A 469 -5.14 -10.25 11.93
N GLY A 470 -6.40 -10.10 12.35
CA GLY A 470 -7.38 -11.18 12.45
C GLY A 470 -8.26 -11.37 11.21
N ALA A 471 -7.91 -10.73 10.09
CA ALA A 471 -8.75 -10.71 8.88
C ALA A 471 -9.04 -12.13 8.38
N GLY A 472 -10.33 -12.45 8.23
CA GLY A 472 -10.79 -13.77 7.76
C GLY A 472 -10.63 -14.92 8.77
N LEU A 473 -10.17 -14.68 10.00
CA LEU A 473 -10.05 -15.74 11.02
C LEU A 473 -11.36 -16.06 11.72
N TYR A 474 -12.31 -15.13 11.70
CA TYR A 474 -13.50 -15.21 12.52
C TYR A 474 -14.79 -15.08 11.70
N THR A 475 -15.80 -15.82 12.12
CA THR A 475 -17.14 -15.81 11.51
C THR A 475 -17.85 -14.48 11.78
N THR A 476 -18.48 -13.95 10.74
CA THR A 476 -19.50 -12.90 10.84
C THR A 476 -20.82 -13.50 10.35
N VAL A 477 -21.90 -13.29 11.12
CA VAL A 477 -23.24 -13.74 10.74
C VAL A 477 -24.09 -12.52 10.40
N PRO A 478 -24.45 -12.31 9.12
CA PRO A 478 -25.26 -11.17 8.70
C PRO A 478 -26.76 -11.42 8.95
N ASN A 479 -27.53 -10.33 9.09
CA ASN A 479 -29.00 -10.34 9.11
C ASN A 479 -29.63 -11.35 10.10
N MET A 480 -29.06 -11.46 11.30
CA MET A 480 -29.71 -12.20 12.38
C MET A 480 -30.93 -11.41 12.86
N ARG A 481 -32.08 -12.06 12.93
CA ARG A 481 -33.34 -11.42 13.36
C ARG A 481 -33.87 -11.99 14.68
N ASP A 482 -33.45 -13.21 15.01
CA ASP A 482 -33.84 -13.93 16.22
C ASP A 482 -32.61 -14.17 17.10
N ALA A 483 -32.84 -14.20 18.42
CA ALA A 483 -31.79 -14.30 19.45
C ALA A 483 -31.31 -15.73 19.72
#